data_AF-A0A0Q8E3M2-F1
#
_entry.id   AF-A0A0Q8E3M2-F1
#
_cell.length_a   1.000
_cell.length_b   1.000
_cell.length_c   1.000
_cell.angle_alpha   90.00
_cell.angle_beta   90.00
_cell.angle_gamma   90.00
#
_symmetry.space_group_name_H-M   'P 1'
#
loop_
_entity.id
_entity.type
_entity.pdbx_description
1 polymer ?
#
loop_
_entity_poly.entity_id
_entity_poly.type
_entity_poly.pdbx_seq_one_letter_code
_entity_poly.pdbx_strand_id
1 'polypeptide(L)'
;MTYETYEPVAGPAAGAEPGPWRVAIEYSNKGQAKPPTIVQIGSTEFVNHADALATARRTAFEYDPPDPWSPQGRDVFRDGPNGFLVVIQGATATFHMSVRLVEHLGKV
;
A
#
# COMPACT_ATOMS: atom_id res chain seq x y z
N MET A 1 18.94 6.10 -28.36
CA MET A 1 18.26 6.73 -27.20
C MET A 1 18.17 5.67 -26.13
N THR A 2 19.11 5.67 -25.19
CA THR A 2 19.11 4.79 -24.01
C THR A 2 18.30 5.49 -22.93
N TYR A 3 17.20 4.89 -22.51
CA TYR A 3 16.45 5.38 -21.35
C TYR A 3 17.28 5.09 -20.11
N GLU A 4 17.56 6.12 -19.31
CA GLU A 4 18.07 5.93 -17.95
C GLU A 4 16.99 5.22 -17.15
N THR A 5 17.23 3.96 -16.81
CA THR A 5 16.43 3.21 -15.85
C THR A 5 16.55 3.93 -14.50
N TYR A 6 15.46 4.56 -14.04
CA TYR A 6 15.37 5.07 -12.68
C TYR A 6 15.43 3.90 -11.70
N GLU A 7 16.56 3.74 -11.02
CA GLU A 7 16.66 2.90 -9.83
C GLU A 7 16.17 3.73 -8.65
N PRO A 8 15.05 3.38 -7.99
CA PRO A 8 14.61 4.10 -6.81
C PRO A 8 15.70 3.94 -5.75
N VAL A 9 16.35 5.05 -5.41
CA VAL A 9 17.21 5.14 -4.23
C VAL A 9 16.36 4.65 -3.08
N ALA A 10 16.77 3.56 -2.43
CA ALA A 10 16.06 3.04 -1.27
C ALA A 10 15.89 4.20 -0.29
N GLY A 11 14.64 4.66 -0.15
CA GLY A 11 14.28 5.63 0.87
C GLY A 11 14.75 5.09 2.23
N PRO A 12 15.10 5.99 3.16
CA PRO A 12 15.85 5.64 4.36
C PRO A 12 15.26 4.42 5.06
N ALA A 13 16.04 3.34 5.12
CA ALA A 13 15.78 2.21 5.99
C ALA A 13 16.58 2.38 7.29
N ALA A 14 15.88 2.16 8.41
CA ALA A 14 16.34 2.18 9.81
C ALA A 14 16.49 3.57 10.48
N GLY A 15 15.43 4.00 11.19
CA GLY A 15 15.47 5.11 12.15
C GLY A 15 14.21 6.00 12.24
N ALA A 16 13.00 5.47 11.97
CA ALA A 16 11.79 6.28 11.84
C ALA A 16 11.43 7.05 13.12
N GLU A 17 11.39 8.40 13.03
CA GLU A 17 10.32 9.35 13.43
C GLU A 17 10.67 10.76 12.88
N PRO A 18 9.72 11.69 12.57
CA PRO A 18 8.29 11.72 12.90
C PRO A 18 7.39 11.55 11.64
N GLY A 19 6.09 11.30 11.67
CA GLY A 19 5.08 11.43 12.72
C GLY A 19 4.25 12.72 12.51
N PRO A 20 2.92 12.67 12.36
CA PRO A 20 2.05 11.49 12.44
C PRO A 20 1.93 10.72 11.12
N TRP A 21 2.06 9.40 11.22
CA TRP A 21 1.87 8.46 10.13
C TRP A 21 0.39 8.16 9.90
N ARG A 22 0.02 7.93 8.63
CA ARG A 22 -1.28 7.41 8.23
C ARG A 22 -1.10 6.19 7.34
N VAL A 23 -2.10 5.31 7.32
CA VAL A 23 -2.13 4.15 6.42
C VAL A 23 -2.80 4.56 5.12
N ALA A 24 -2.09 4.41 4.01
CA ALA A 24 -2.58 4.57 2.65
C ALA A 24 -2.85 3.20 2.03
N ILE A 25 -3.97 3.07 1.32
CA ILE A 25 -4.31 1.92 0.51
C ILE A 25 -4.39 2.39 -0.93
N GLU A 26 -3.63 1.75 -1.80
CA GLU A 26 -3.65 1.94 -3.23
C GLU A 26 -4.14 0.65 -3.87
N TYR A 27 -5.19 0.70 -4.67
CA TYR A 27 -5.65 -0.49 -5.39
C TYR A 27 -6.01 -0.19 -6.84
N SER A 28 -5.79 -1.19 -7.69
CA SER A 28 -6.10 -1.12 -9.11
C SER A 28 -7.61 -1.22 -9.33
N ASN A 29 -8.19 -0.21 -9.98
CA ASN A 29 -9.61 -0.25 -10.35
C ASN A 29 -9.87 -1.43 -11.30
N LYS A 30 -10.63 -2.42 -10.83
CA LYS A 30 -11.03 -3.61 -11.62
C LYS A 30 -9.86 -4.39 -12.23
N GLY A 31 -8.69 -4.39 -11.57
CA GLY A 31 -7.52 -5.14 -12.03
C GLY A 31 -6.93 -4.64 -13.35
N GLN A 32 -7.31 -3.44 -13.82
CA GLN A 32 -6.72 -2.86 -15.02
C GLN A 32 -5.35 -2.24 -14.73
N ALA A 33 -4.37 -2.51 -15.61
CA ALA A 33 -3.01 -1.99 -15.54
C ALA A 33 -2.85 -0.51 -15.99
N LYS A 34 -3.93 0.28 -16.02
CA LYS A 34 -3.98 1.68 -16.49
C LYS A 34 -4.64 2.57 -15.41
N PRO A 35 -4.28 3.87 -15.28
CA PRO A 35 -4.71 4.68 -14.14
C PRO A 35 -6.24 4.89 -14.24
N PRO A 36 -7.00 4.72 -13.13
CA PRO A 36 -6.73 5.33 -11.84
C PRO A 36 -6.59 4.31 -10.70
N THR A 37 -5.45 4.35 -10.00
CA THR A 37 -5.27 3.74 -8.69
C THR A 37 -6.13 4.51 -7.70
N ILE A 38 -7.09 3.83 -7.06
CA ILE A 38 -7.87 4.47 -6.01
C ILE A 38 -6.99 4.51 -4.77
N VAL A 39 -6.78 5.72 -4.25
CA VAL A 39 -6.00 5.97 -3.04
C VAL A 39 -6.96 6.29 -1.91
N GLN A 40 -6.93 5.47 -0.86
CA GLN A 40 -7.66 5.72 0.38
C GLN A 40 -6.65 5.98 1.50
N ILE A 41 -6.71 7.16 2.11
CA ILE A 41 -5.90 7.52 3.26
C ILE A 41 -6.75 7.39 4.52
N GLY A 42 -6.28 6.58 5.47
CA GLY A 42 -6.91 6.47 6.79
C GLY A 42 -6.94 7.82 7.52
N SER A 43 -8.00 8.06 8.28
CA SER A 43 -8.13 9.25 9.12
C SER A 43 -7.33 9.16 10.42
N THR A 44 -6.99 7.94 10.87
CA THR A 44 -6.22 7.71 12.09
C THR A 44 -4.75 8.08 11.87
N GLU A 45 -4.25 8.91 12.77
CA GLU A 45 -2.85 9.29 12.86
C GLU A 45 -2.13 8.47 13.93
N PHE A 46 -0.97 7.95 13.58
CA PHE A 46 -0.11 7.19 14.47
C PHE A 46 1.17 7.98 14.71
N VAL A 47 1.44 8.29 15.98
CA VAL A 47 2.74 8.89 16.36
C VAL A 47 3.82 7.84 16.14
N ASN A 48 3.64 6.68 16.77
CA ASN A 48 4.58 5.57 16.73
C ASN A 48 4.53 4.82 15.39
N HIS A 49 5.69 4.75 14.72
CA HIS A 49 5.88 3.98 13.49
C HIS A 49 5.49 2.50 13.63
N ALA A 50 5.81 1.86 14.76
CA ALA A 50 5.53 0.44 14.97
C ALA A 50 4.02 0.15 15.02
N ASP A 51 3.25 1.03 15.66
CA ASP A 51 1.79 0.91 15.75
C ASP A 51 1.13 1.18 14.38
N ALA A 52 1.67 2.14 13.64
CA ALA A 52 1.28 2.41 12.26
C ALA A 52 1.52 1.17 11.38
N LEU A 53 2.71 0.55 11.48
CA LEU A 53 3.08 -0.63 10.70
C LEU A 53 2.25 -1.86 11.07
N ALA A 54 1.93 -2.05 12.35
CA ALA A 54 1.03 -3.10 12.81
C ALA A 54 -0.37 -2.93 12.22
N THR A 55 -0.86 -1.68 12.18
CA THR A 55 -2.14 -1.34 11.55
C THR A 55 -2.10 -1.58 10.04
N ALA A 56 -1.06 -1.10 9.35
CA ALA A 56 -0.89 -1.33 7.91
C ALA A 56 -0.85 -2.82 7.57
N ARG A 57 -0.14 -3.62 8.38
CA ARG A 57 -0.13 -5.08 8.24
C ARG A 57 -1.54 -5.64 8.39
N ARG A 58 -2.26 -5.25 9.44
CA ARG A 58 -3.64 -5.69 9.68
C ARG A 58 -4.54 -5.33 8.49
N THR A 59 -4.45 -4.10 8.01
CA THR A 59 -5.18 -3.62 6.83
C THR A 59 -4.86 -4.46 5.59
N ALA A 60 -3.60 -4.84 5.35
CA ALA A 60 -3.24 -5.70 4.23
C ALA A 60 -3.93 -7.07 4.26
N PHE A 61 -4.20 -7.61 5.45
CA PHE A 61 -4.91 -8.89 5.60
C PHE A 61 -6.43 -8.76 5.69
N GLU A 62 -6.96 -7.65 6.18
CA GLU A 62 -8.39 -7.52 6.50
C GLU A 62 -9.18 -6.63 5.55
N TYR A 63 -8.52 -5.69 4.85
CA TYR A 63 -9.22 -4.81 3.91
C TYR A 63 -9.85 -5.64 2.78
N ASP A 64 -11.10 -5.32 2.49
CA ASP A 64 -11.91 -5.94 1.44
C ASP A 64 -12.12 -4.92 0.32
N PRO A 65 -11.28 -4.95 -0.73
CA PRO A 65 -11.45 -4.04 -1.86
C PRO A 65 -12.74 -4.34 -2.62
N PRO A 66 -13.34 -3.36 -3.32
CA PRO A 66 -14.58 -3.56 -4.08
C PRO A 66 -14.52 -4.65 -5.16
N ASP A 67 -13.32 -4.99 -5.64
CA ASP A 67 -13.05 -6.09 -6.56
C ASP A 67 -11.86 -6.92 -6.04
N PRO A 68 -11.85 -8.25 -6.25
CA PRO A 68 -12.87 -9.07 -6.93
C PRO A 68 -14.08 -9.42 -6.04
N TRP A 69 -15.27 -9.59 -6.64
CA TRP A 69 -16.48 -10.02 -5.92
C TRP A 69 -16.43 -11.46 -5.37
N SER A 70 -15.50 -12.30 -5.84
CA SER A 70 -15.32 -13.68 -5.37
C SER A 70 -13.82 -13.99 -5.22
N PRO A 71 -13.19 -13.51 -4.14
CA PRO A 71 -11.79 -13.80 -3.87
C PRO A 71 -11.61 -15.29 -3.52
N GLN A 72 -10.64 -15.93 -4.18
CA GLN A 72 -10.26 -17.33 -3.96
C GLN A 72 -9.09 -17.47 -2.98
N GLY A 73 -8.35 -16.38 -2.78
CA GLY A 73 -7.20 -16.34 -1.88
C GLY A 73 -6.56 -14.96 -1.86
N ARG A 74 -5.72 -14.72 -0.85
CA ARG A 74 -4.87 -13.54 -0.77
C ARG A 74 -3.48 -13.92 -0.30
N ASP A 75 -2.48 -13.33 -0.94
CA ASP A 75 -1.09 -13.40 -0.53
C ASP A 75 -0.64 -11.99 -0.14
N VAL A 76 0.05 -11.88 1.01
CA VAL A 76 0.55 -10.61 1.54
C VAL A 76 2.07 -10.68 1.63
N PHE A 77 2.72 -9.77 0.94
CA PHE A 77 4.17 -9.63 0.87
C PHE A 77 4.61 -8.35 1.57
N ARG A 78 5.81 -8.36 2.14
CA ARG A 78 6.45 -7.15 2.65
C ARG A 78 7.04 -6.36 1.47
N ASP A 79 6.64 -5.10 1.32
CA ASP A 79 7.10 -4.18 0.28
C ASP A 79 7.87 -3.02 0.94
N GLY A 80 9.17 -3.24 1.17
CA GLY A 80 10.03 -2.28 1.87
C GLY A 80 9.75 -2.17 3.38
N PRO A 81 10.29 -1.13 4.06
CA PRO A 81 10.16 -0.96 5.50
C PRO A 81 8.75 -0.51 5.94
N ASN A 82 8.02 0.15 5.05
CA ASN A 82 6.78 0.87 5.34
C ASN A 82 5.59 0.38 4.52
N GLY A 83 5.71 -0.75 3.83
CA GLY A 83 4.72 -1.17 2.85
C GLY A 83 4.46 -2.67 2.83
N PHE A 84 3.30 -2.99 2.30
CA PHE A 84 2.85 -4.35 1.99
C PHE A 84 2.26 -4.36 0.59
N LEU A 85 2.62 -5.37 -0.20
CA LEU A 85 1.95 -5.69 -1.45
C LEU A 85 0.99 -6.85 -1.18
N VAL A 86 -0.25 -6.71 -1.62
CA VAL A 86 -1.27 -7.75 -1.51
C VAL A 86 -1.70 -8.15 -2.90
N VAL A 87 -1.64 -9.45 -3.16
CA VAL A 87 -2.12 -10.07 -4.38
C VAL A 87 -3.39 -10.84 -4.04
N ILE A 88 -4.48 -10.51 -4.71
CA ILE A 88 -5.79 -11.14 -4.51
C ILE A 88 -6.12 -11.97 -5.74
N GLN A 89 -6.36 -13.25 -5.52
CA GLN A 89 -6.73 -14.19 -6.59
C GLN A 89 -8.24 -14.12 -6.77
N GLY A 90 -8.70 -13.60 -7.91
CA GLY A 90 -10.09 -13.73 -8.34
C GLY A 90 -10.30 -14.99 -9.17
N ALA A 91 -11.55 -15.34 -9.44
CA ALA A 91 -11.90 -16.51 -10.24
C ALA A 91 -11.37 -16.45 -11.69
N THR A 92 -11.23 -15.25 -12.26
CA THR A 92 -10.86 -15.04 -13.67
C THR A 92 -9.64 -14.14 -13.87
N ALA A 93 -9.19 -13.45 -12.83
CA ALA A 93 -8.11 -12.47 -12.91
C ALA A 93 -7.40 -12.33 -11.56
N THR A 94 -6.17 -11.82 -11.59
CA THR A 94 -5.40 -11.46 -10.41
C THR A 94 -5.48 -9.95 -10.20
N PHE A 95 -5.71 -9.55 -8.95
CA PHE A 95 -5.79 -8.16 -8.53
C PHE A 95 -4.64 -7.88 -7.57
N HIS A 96 -4.28 -6.60 -7.45
CA HIS A 96 -3.29 -6.18 -6.48
C HIS A 96 -3.71 -4.89 -5.78
N MET A 97 -3.28 -4.77 -4.53
CA MET A 97 -3.30 -3.53 -3.77
C MET A 97 -2.00 -3.38 -2.99
N SER A 98 -1.57 -2.16 -2.75
CA SER A 98 -0.48 -1.85 -1.82
C SER A 98 -1.02 -1.10 -0.60
N VAL A 99 -0.52 -1.47 0.57
CA VAL A 99 -0.79 -0.77 1.83
C VAL A 99 0.51 -0.17 2.31
N ARG A 100 0.57 1.14 2.51
CA ARG A 100 1.80 1.87 2.84
C ARG A 100 1.59 2.86 3.97
N LEU A 101 2.65 3.16 4.71
CA LEU A 101 2.68 4.29 5.62
C LEU A 101 3.02 5.57 4.85
N VAL A 102 2.27 6.63 5.12
CA VAL A 102 2.48 7.96 4.56
C VAL A 102 2.52 9.01 5.66
N GLU A 103 3.30 10.05 5.44
CA GLU A 103 3.35 11.24 6.29
C GLU A 103 2.68 12.40 5.53
N HIS A 104 1.83 13.16 6.21
CA HIS A 104 1.19 14.33 5.61
C HIS A 104 2.10 15.55 5.75
N LEU A 105 2.69 15.99 4.63
CA LEU A 105 3.63 17.12 4.59
C LEU A 105 2.95 18.51 4.43
N GLY A 106 1.65 18.54 4.13
CA GLY A 106 0.89 19.78 3.92
C GLY A 106 0.05 19.78 2.65
N LYS A 107 -0.73 20.85 2.46
CA LYS A 107 -1.46 21.14 1.22
C LYS A 107 -0.76 22.28 0.49
N VAL A 108 -0.62 22.15 -0.83
CA VAL A 108 -0.12 23.21 -1.73
C VAL A 108 -1.31 23.95 -2.31
#